data_AF-A0A259HAG8-F1
#
_entry.id   AF-A0A259HAG8-F1
#
_cell.length_a   1.000
_cell.length_b   1.000
_cell.length_c   1.000
_cell.angle_alpha   90.00
_cell.angle_beta   90.00
_cell.angle_gamma   90.00
#
_symmetry.space_group_name_H-M   'P 1'
#
loop_
_entity.id
_entity.type
_entity.pdbx_description
1 polymer ?
#
loop_
_entity_poly.entity_id
_entity_poly.type
_entity_poly.pdbx_seq_one_letter_code
_entity_poly.pdbx_strand_id
1 'polypeptide(L)'
;MKKWRFDFRIWHWIHAAVVLGLLGTVFLRKTFLSWKTNSELLSSKLTEMDISITSEQAKVLATSIRSPMWEWHILLGYALVVLLLWRIILFFTKSGSANYKNFKAKTLHKKLVTVGYIGIYGTLFIMALSGLSLTFHESLALSKELTHTIKEVHEWLFNLVLLFVVLHVTGVVIAETRDEAGIISDMIHGKNMA
;
A
#
# COMPACT_ATOMS: atom_id res chain seq x y z
N MET A 1 20.20 -2.33 -22.30
CA MET A 1 19.15 -2.27 -21.26
C MET A 1 18.90 -3.68 -20.71
N LYS A 2 18.68 -3.85 -19.41
CA LYS A 2 18.57 -5.19 -18.76
C LYS A 2 17.19 -5.80 -19.05
N LYS A 3 17.16 -7.07 -19.50
CA LYS A 3 15.91 -7.83 -19.66
C LYS A 3 15.30 -8.17 -18.30
N TRP A 4 14.07 -7.72 -18.04
CA TRP A 4 13.34 -8.09 -16.82
C TRP A 4 12.83 -9.52 -16.90
N ARG A 5 13.15 -10.33 -15.89
CA ARG A 5 12.65 -11.71 -15.81
C ARG A 5 11.13 -11.72 -15.64
N PHE A 6 10.47 -12.75 -16.16
CA PHE A 6 9.01 -12.88 -16.16
C PHE A 6 8.43 -12.94 -14.74
N ASP A 7 9.04 -13.74 -13.86
CA ASP A 7 8.70 -13.87 -12.44
C ASP A 7 8.72 -12.51 -11.72
N PHE A 8 9.73 -11.70 -11.99
CA PHE A 8 9.84 -10.35 -11.42
C PHE A 8 8.72 -9.42 -11.89
N ARG A 9 8.37 -9.45 -13.19
CA ARG A 9 7.32 -8.59 -13.76
C ARG A 9 5.95 -8.93 -13.17
N ILE A 10 5.61 -10.23 -13.11
CA ILE A 10 4.38 -10.68 -12.46
C ILE A 10 4.34 -10.21 -11.01
N TRP A 11 5.41 -10.48 -10.25
CA TRP A 11 5.48 -10.05 -8.86
C TRP A 11 5.32 -8.54 -8.71
N HIS A 12 5.94 -7.74 -9.59
CA HIS A 12 5.83 -6.27 -9.57
C HIS A 12 4.39 -5.80 -9.77
N TRP A 13 3.69 -6.32 -10.78
CA TRP A 13 2.32 -5.90 -11.07
C TRP A 13 1.31 -6.37 -10.01
N ILE A 14 1.46 -7.59 -9.49
CA ILE A 14 0.65 -8.07 -8.35
C ILE A 14 0.92 -7.18 -7.13
N HIS A 15 2.18 -6.88 -6.83
CA HIS A 15 2.54 -6.00 -5.72
C HIS A 15 1.99 -4.58 -5.90
N ALA A 16 2.06 -4.03 -7.12
CA ALA A 16 1.46 -2.73 -7.43
C ALA A 16 -0.06 -2.75 -7.22
N ALA A 17 -0.77 -3.78 -7.71
CA ALA A 17 -2.21 -3.94 -7.52
C ALA A 17 -2.59 -4.03 -6.04
N VAL A 18 -1.85 -4.79 -5.23
CA VAL A 18 -2.07 -4.90 -3.78
C VAL A 18 -1.86 -3.56 -3.08
N VAL A 19 -0.76 -2.85 -3.38
CA VAL A 19 -0.50 -1.53 -2.78
C VAL A 19 -1.57 -0.51 -3.17
N LEU A 20 -1.96 -0.47 -4.45
CA LEU A 20 -3.03 0.43 -4.92
C LEU A 20 -4.38 0.07 -4.29
N GLY A 21 -4.70 -1.21 -4.11
CA GLY A 21 -5.91 -1.66 -3.40
C GLY A 21 -5.91 -1.24 -1.92
N LEU A 22 -4.77 -1.36 -1.23
CA LEU A 22 -4.59 -0.88 0.14
C LEU A 22 -4.76 0.65 0.25
N LEU A 23 -4.21 1.40 -0.71
CA LEU A 23 -4.43 2.85 -0.76
C LEU A 23 -5.90 3.19 -1.04
N GLY A 24 -6.54 2.46 -1.96
CA GLY A 24 -7.94 2.63 -2.33
C GLY A 24 -8.91 2.39 -1.16
N THR A 25 -8.68 1.34 -0.38
CA THR A 25 -9.49 1.04 0.83
C THR A 25 -9.38 2.16 1.88
N VAL A 26 -8.19 2.71 2.11
CA VAL A 26 -8.00 3.87 3.01
C VAL A 26 -8.68 5.12 2.45
N PHE A 27 -8.54 5.37 1.14
CA PHE A 27 -9.22 6.47 0.47
C PHE A 27 -10.74 6.38 0.65
N LEU A 28 -11.35 5.22 0.36
CA LEU A 28 -12.77 4.99 0.58
C LEU A 28 -13.16 5.25 2.04
N ARG A 29 -12.40 4.73 3.02
CA ARG A 29 -12.67 4.92 4.45
C ARG A 29 -12.65 6.37 4.90
N LYS A 30 -11.70 7.17 4.37
CA LYS A 30 -11.54 8.59 4.75
C LYS A 30 -12.51 9.51 3.99
N THR A 31 -13.11 9.05 2.91
CA THR A 31 -14.02 9.83 2.06
C THR A 31 -15.44 9.25 2.12
N PHE A 32 -15.83 8.48 1.11
CA PHE A 32 -17.18 7.98 0.88
C PHE A 32 -17.74 7.11 2.03
N LEU A 33 -16.87 6.35 2.69
CA LEU A 33 -17.23 5.40 3.76
C LEU A 33 -16.84 5.92 5.16
N SER A 34 -16.73 7.25 5.31
CA SER A 34 -16.55 7.88 6.63
C SER A 34 -17.74 7.58 7.53
N TRP A 35 -17.47 7.06 8.73
CA TRP A 35 -18.55 6.71 9.66
C TRP A 35 -19.35 7.95 10.10
N LYS A 36 -18.72 9.13 10.18
CA LYS A 36 -19.38 10.38 10.61
C LYS A 36 -20.45 10.79 9.58
N THR A 37 -20.01 10.99 8.34
CA THR A 37 -20.88 11.39 7.23
C THR A 37 -21.97 10.36 6.95
N ASN A 38 -21.63 9.07 6.99
CA ASN A 38 -22.64 8.02 6.78
C ASN A 38 -23.62 7.91 7.96
N SER A 39 -23.17 8.14 9.20
CA SER A 39 -24.09 8.14 10.35
C SER A 39 -25.09 9.29 10.28
N GLU A 40 -24.64 10.49 9.90
CA GLU A 40 -25.51 11.67 9.69
C GLU A 40 -26.51 11.42 8.56
N LEU A 41 -26.05 10.88 7.43
CA LEU A 41 -26.90 10.55 6.28
C LEU A 41 -27.97 9.51 6.66
N LEU A 42 -27.59 8.44 7.35
CA LEU A 42 -28.52 7.39 7.79
C LEU A 42 -29.56 7.93 8.77
N SER A 43 -29.15 8.72 9.77
CA SER A 43 -30.07 9.36 10.70
C SER A 43 -31.08 10.25 9.97
N SER A 44 -30.63 11.05 9.00
CA SER A 44 -31.52 11.89 8.18
C SER A 44 -32.53 11.05 7.41
N LYS A 45 -32.07 10.01 6.71
CA LYS A 45 -32.94 9.17 5.86
C LYS A 45 -33.93 8.31 6.64
N LEU A 46 -33.54 7.80 7.80
CA LEU A 46 -34.46 7.05 8.65
C LEU A 46 -35.52 7.97 9.28
N THR A 47 -35.14 9.20 9.65
CA THR A 47 -36.11 10.21 10.15
C THR A 47 -37.14 10.57 9.08
N GLU A 48 -36.74 10.72 7.81
CA GLU A 48 -37.66 10.92 6.67
C GLU A 48 -38.66 9.77 6.50
N MET A 49 -38.37 8.58 7.05
CA MET A 49 -39.21 7.38 7.02
C MET A 49 -39.95 7.14 8.34
N ASP A 50 -40.02 8.14 9.23
CA ASP A 50 -40.60 8.05 10.57
C ASP A 50 -39.90 7.03 11.51
N ILE A 51 -38.63 6.71 11.22
CA ILE A 51 -37.79 5.82 12.04
C ILE A 51 -36.76 6.68 12.79
N SER A 52 -36.98 6.89 14.08
CA SER A 52 -36.01 7.55 14.96
C SER A 52 -34.96 6.56 15.46
N ILE A 53 -33.68 6.90 15.30
CA ILE A 53 -32.55 6.12 15.82
C ILE A 53 -31.63 7.00 16.66
N THR A 54 -30.99 6.40 17.66
CA THR A 54 -29.96 7.06 18.47
C THR A 54 -28.65 7.23 17.67
N SER A 55 -27.81 8.17 18.10
CA SER A 55 -26.50 8.40 17.49
C SER A 55 -25.59 7.16 17.53
N GLU A 56 -25.70 6.33 18.58
CA GLU A 56 -24.91 5.09 18.65
C GLU A 56 -25.42 4.06 17.65
N GLN A 57 -26.73 3.92 17.46
CA GLN A 57 -27.30 3.06 16.41
C GLN A 57 -26.87 3.52 15.01
N ALA A 58 -26.89 4.82 14.74
CA ALA A 58 -26.45 5.38 13.47
C ALA A 58 -24.97 5.07 13.18
N LYS A 59 -24.12 5.22 14.19
CA LYS A 59 -22.69 4.90 14.11
C LYS A 59 -22.44 3.41 13.89
N VAL A 60 -23.20 2.53 14.53
CA VAL A 60 -23.13 1.08 14.31
C VAL A 60 -23.48 0.76 12.86
N LEU A 61 -24.61 1.25 12.34
CA LEU A 61 -25.02 1.05 10.94
C LEU A 61 -23.96 1.56 9.95
N ALA A 62 -23.47 2.79 10.15
CA ALA A 62 -22.44 3.38 9.31
C ALA A 62 -21.13 2.57 9.34
N THR A 63 -20.78 2.01 10.50
CA THR A 63 -19.60 1.15 10.64
C THR A 63 -19.78 -0.19 9.95
N SER A 64 -20.99 -0.76 9.95
CA SER A 64 -21.31 -2.00 9.24
C SER A 64 -21.20 -1.83 7.72
N ILE A 65 -21.61 -0.70 7.15
CA ILE A 65 -21.50 -0.41 5.70
C ILE A 65 -20.05 -0.51 5.23
N ARG A 66 -19.09 -0.01 6.02
CA ARG A 66 -17.66 -0.03 5.66
C ARG A 66 -16.93 -1.32 6.04
N SER A 67 -17.54 -2.20 6.83
CA SER A 67 -16.90 -3.43 7.34
C SER A 67 -16.37 -4.34 6.24
N PRO A 68 -17.15 -4.66 5.17
CA PRO A 68 -16.66 -5.53 4.10
C PRO A 68 -15.41 -4.97 3.40
N MET A 69 -15.35 -3.66 3.18
CA MET A 69 -14.16 -3.01 2.61
C MET A 69 -12.94 -3.13 3.55
N TRP A 70 -13.15 -3.07 4.86
CA TRP A 70 -12.07 -3.23 5.83
C TRP A 70 -11.54 -4.67 5.89
N GLU A 71 -12.40 -5.67 5.70
CA GLU A 71 -11.97 -7.07 5.53
C GLU A 71 -11.07 -7.24 4.31
N TRP A 72 -11.42 -6.61 3.18
CA TRP A 72 -10.56 -6.55 2.00
C TRP A 72 -9.21 -5.87 2.30
N HIS A 73 -9.20 -4.80 3.10
CA HIS A 73 -7.95 -4.15 3.53
C HIS A 73 -7.04 -5.13 4.29
N ILE A 74 -7.59 -5.91 5.23
CA ILE A 74 -6.83 -6.92 5.98
C ILE A 74 -6.32 -8.03 5.05
N LEU A 75 -7.18 -8.55 4.15
CA LEU A 75 -6.80 -9.60 3.20
C LEU A 75 -5.68 -9.15 2.25
N LEU A 76 -5.78 -7.93 1.71
CA LEU A 76 -4.71 -7.33 0.90
C LEU A 76 -3.45 -7.09 1.73
N GLY A 77 -3.58 -6.80 3.02
CA GLY A 77 -2.47 -6.73 3.98
C GLY A 77 -1.72 -8.05 4.10
N TYR A 78 -2.43 -9.17 4.22
CA TYR A 78 -1.81 -10.51 4.19
C TYR A 78 -1.11 -10.79 2.86
N ALA A 79 -1.74 -10.43 1.73
CA ALA A 79 -1.10 -10.56 0.42
C ALA A 79 0.20 -9.74 0.34
N LEU A 80 0.21 -8.50 0.87
CA LEU A 80 1.41 -7.67 0.95
C LEU A 80 2.51 -8.33 1.79
N VAL A 81 2.18 -8.90 2.95
CA VAL A 81 3.14 -9.64 3.80
C VAL A 81 3.81 -10.75 3.00
N VAL A 82 3.04 -11.59 2.32
CA VAL A 82 3.58 -12.69 1.50
C VAL A 82 4.49 -12.16 0.38
N LEU A 83 4.09 -11.10 -0.31
CA LEU A 83 4.88 -10.50 -1.38
C LEU A 83 6.19 -9.86 -0.87
N LEU A 84 6.17 -9.27 0.32
CA LEU A 84 7.37 -8.72 0.98
C LEU A 84 8.32 -9.82 1.43
N LEU A 85 7.81 -10.91 2.01
CA LEU A 85 8.62 -12.08 2.38
C LEU A 85 9.30 -12.68 1.13
N TRP A 86 8.54 -12.86 0.04
CA TRP A 86 9.09 -13.28 -1.24
C TRP A 86 10.19 -12.33 -1.72
N ARG A 87 9.99 -11.01 -1.58
CA ARG A 87 10.98 -10.00 -1.96
C ARG A 87 12.25 -10.09 -1.14
N ILE A 88 12.14 -10.33 0.17
CA ILE A 88 13.27 -10.52 1.08
C ILE A 88 14.07 -11.76 0.66
N ILE A 89 13.40 -12.88 0.37
CA ILE A 89 14.06 -14.10 -0.12
C ILE A 89 14.84 -13.81 -1.41
N LEU A 90 14.21 -13.11 -2.36
CA LEU A 90 14.87 -12.73 -3.62
C LEU A 90 16.06 -11.79 -3.42
N PHE A 91 16.05 -10.93 -2.40
CA PHE A 91 17.16 -10.02 -2.11
C PHE A 91 18.48 -10.76 -1.85
N PHE A 92 18.43 -11.94 -1.21
CA PHE A 92 19.61 -12.78 -0.98
C PHE A 92 20.16 -13.46 -2.23
N THR A 93 19.47 -13.37 -3.37
CA THR A 93 19.99 -13.85 -4.65
C THR A 93 20.94 -12.84 -5.30
N LYS A 94 21.83 -13.32 -6.17
CA LYS A 94 22.73 -12.44 -6.96
C LYS A 94 21.95 -11.41 -7.79
N SER A 95 20.79 -11.78 -8.32
CA SER A 95 19.94 -10.91 -9.14
C SER A 95 19.21 -9.87 -8.30
N GLY A 96 18.63 -10.27 -7.16
CA GLY A 96 17.85 -9.38 -6.30
C GLY A 96 18.68 -8.33 -5.57
N SER A 97 19.92 -8.66 -5.18
CA SER A 97 20.85 -7.70 -4.55
C SER A 97 21.59 -6.80 -5.55
N ALA A 98 21.56 -7.11 -6.85
CA ALA A 98 22.41 -6.45 -7.85
C ALA A 98 22.22 -4.92 -7.92
N ASN A 99 20.99 -4.44 -7.72
CA ASN A 99 20.70 -3.00 -7.79
C ASN A 99 21.26 -2.22 -6.60
N TYR A 100 21.56 -2.89 -5.50
CA TYR A 100 22.08 -2.30 -4.26
C TYR A 100 23.62 -2.34 -4.17
N LYS A 101 24.28 -3.06 -5.09
CA LYS A 101 25.75 -3.14 -5.18
C LYS A 101 26.34 -1.88 -5.84
N ASN A 102 27.60 -1.59 -5.51
CA ASN A 102 28.40 -0.49 -6.08
C ASN A 102 27.73 0.89 -5.96
N PHE A 103 27.06 1.16 -4.84
CA PHE A 103 26.31 2.40 -4.61
C PHE A 103 27.15 3.66 -4.83
N LYS A 104 28.42 3.68 -4.39
CA LYS A 104 29.32 4.83 -4.54
C LYS A 104 29.57 5.22 -6.01
N ALA A 105 29.61 4.24 -6.92
CA ALA A 105 29.89 4.43 -8.35
C ALA A 105 28.65 4.83 -9.18
N LYS A 106 27.46 4.95 -8.56
CA LYS A 106 26.23 5.35 -9.27
C LYS A 106 26.14 6.87 -9.44
N THR A 107 25.48 7.30 -10.52
CA THR A 107 25.05 8.70 -10.70
C THR A 107 24.11 9.15 -9.59
N LEU A 108 23.99 10.46 -9.36
CA LEU A 108 23.11 11.01 -8.32
C LEU A 108 21.66 10.52 -8.49
N HIS A 109 21.14 10.56 -9.71
CA HIS A 109 19.79 10.05 -10.02
C HIS A 109 19.63 8.57 -9.61
N LYS A 110 20.57 7.70 -9.99
CA LYS A 110 20.51 6.27 -9.63
C LYS A 110 20.65 6.03 -8.12
N LYS A 111 21.40 6.89 -7.41
CA LYS A 111 21.47 6.85 -5.94
C LYS A 111 20.12 7.19 -5.32
N LEU A 112 19.49 8.27 -5.75
CA LEU A 112 18.16 8.69 -5.28
C LEU A 112 17.10 7.60 -5.53
N VAL A 113 17.06 7.02 -6.73
CA VAL A 113 16.16 5.89 -7.05
C VAL A 113 16.43 4.68 -6.14
N THR A 114 17.70 4.33 -5.91
CA THR A 114 18.06 3.21 -5.03
C THR A 114 17.62 3.47 -3.58
N VAL A 115 17.88 4.68 -3.06
CA VAL A 115 17.45 5.08 -1.71
C VAL A 115 15.93 5.09 -1.60
N GLY A 116 15.22 5.60 -2.63
CA GLY A 116 13.77 5.56 -2.70
C GLY A 116 13.22 4.14 -2.61
N TYR A 117 13.81 3.18 -3.33
CA TYR A 117 13.43 1.78 -3.22
C TYR A 117 13.70 1.19 -1.83
N ILE A 118 14.85 1.50 -1.21
CA ILE A 118 15.11 1.07 0.17
C ILE A 118 14.07 1.66 1.13
N GLY A 119 13.78 2.95 0.99
CA GLY A 119 12.81 3.68 1.81
C GLY A 119 11.40 3.10 1.70
N ILE A 120 10.90 2.85 0.49
CA ILE A 120 9.56 2.29 0.32
C ILE A 120 9.47 0.85 0.85
N TYR A 121 10.46 -0.02 0.60
CA TYR A 121 10.42 -1.38 1.12
C TYR A 121 10.54 -1.42 2.64
N GLY A 122 11.34 -0.54 3.24
CA GLY A 122 11.36 -0.37 4.70
C GLY A 122 10.03 0.12 5.26
N THR A 123 9.41 1.12 4.61
CA THR A 123 8.10 1.65 4.98
C THR A 123 7.01 0.56 4.90
N LEU A 124 6.94 -0.17 3.79
CA LEU A 124 5.99 -1.26 3.58
C LEU A 124 6.19 -2.41 4.56
N PHE A 125 7.45 -2.71 4.93
CA PHE A 125 7.75 -3.71 5.95
C PHE A 125 7.21 -3.29 7.33
N ILE A 126 7.46 -2.05 7.76
CA ILE A 126 6.93 -1.54 9.04
C ILE A 126 5.40 -1.46 9.00
N MET A 127 4.81 -1.08 7.86
CA MET A 127 3.36 -1.11 7.67
C MET A 127 2.77 -2.51 7.77
N ALA A 128 3.44 -3.52 7.18
CA ALA A 128 3.01 -4.90 7.27
C ALA A 128 3.05 -5.41 8.72
N LEU A 129 4.13 -5.13 9.45
CA LEU A 129 4.23 -5.48 10.87
C LEU A 129 3.17 -4.78 11.72
N SER A 130 3.03 -3.46 11.59
CA SER A 130 2.02 -2.71 12.33
C SER A 130 0.59 -3.14 11.98
N GLY A 131 0.30 -3.43 10.71
CA GLY A 131 -1.01 -3.95 10.28
C GLY A 131 -1.33 -5.32 10.88
N LEU A 132 -0.35 -6.23 10.92
CA LEU A 132 -0.48 -7.52 11.61
C LEU A 132 -0.68 -7.31 13.12
N SER A 133 0.10 -6.43 13.75
CA SER A 133 -0.05 -6.12 15.18
C SER A 133 -1.43 -5.56 15.51
N LEU A 134 -2.02 -4.71 14.65
CA LEU A 134 -3.38 -4.21 14.84
C LEU A 134 -4.43 -5.31 14.63
N THR A 135 -4.20 -6.21 13.67
CA THR A 135 -5.12 -7.32 13.39
C THR A 135 -5.15 -8.34 14.54
N PHE A 136 -3.98 -8.63 15.13
CA PHE A 136 -3.81 -9.63 16.20
C PHE A 136 -3.58 -9.01 17.57
N HIS A 137 -3.98 -7.75 17.80
CA HIS A 137 -3.66 -7.02 19.04
C HIS A 137 -4.14 -7.72 20.31
N GLU A 138 -5.31 -8.36 20.27
CA GLU A 138 -5.84 -9.16 21.39
C GLU A 138 -5.00 -10.41 21.63
N SER A 139 -4.67 -11.16 20.58
CA SER A 139 -3.82 -12.37 20.67
C SER A 139 -2.40 -12.06 21.14
N LEU A 140 -1.91 -10.86 20.84
CA LEU A 140 -0.61 -10.36 21.27
C LEU A 140 -0.66 -9.68 22.66
N ALA A 141 -1.83 -9.62 23.30
CA ALA A 141 -2.06 -8.94 24.58
C ALA A 141 -1.50 -7.50 24.61
N LEU A 142 -1.65 -6.75 23.51
CA LEU A 142 -1.17 -5.37 23.43
C LEU A 142 -2.05 -4.45 24.29
N SER A 143 -1.42 -3.54 25.03
CA SER A 143 -2.15 -2.52 25.77
C SER A 143 -2.89 -1.59 24.79
N LYS A 144 -4.02 -1.02 25.23
CA LYS A 144 -4.82 -0.07 24.43
C LYS A 144 -3.98 1.12 23.95
N GLU A 145 -3.09 1.61 24.80
CA GLU A 145 -2.16 2.69 24.48
C GLU A 145 -1.20 2.29 23.35
N LEU A 146 -0.59 1.10 23.45
CA LEU A 146 0.30 0.60 22.42
C LEU A 146 -0.43 0.36 21.09
N THR A 147 -1.63 -0.22 21.11
CA THR A 147 -2.47 -0.40 19.91
C THR A 147 -2.79 0.95 19.26
N HIS A 148 -3.06 1.99 20.05
CA HIS A 148 -3.29 3.33 19.53
C HIS A 148 -2.04 3.90 18.85
N THR A 149 -0.88 3.82 19.50
CA THR A 149 0.39 4.28 18.94
C THR A 149 0.75 3.55 17.65
N ILE A 150 0.59 2.22 17.61
CA ILE A 150 0.83 1.42 16.40
C ILE A 150 -0.07 1.89 15.27
N LYS A 151 -1.34 2.18 15.56
CA LYS A 151 -2.30 2.69 14.58
C LYS A 151 -1.89 4.06 14.05
N GLU A 152 -1.47 4.98 14.90
CA GLU A 152 -0.99 6.30 14.49
C GLU A 152 0.23 6.20 13.58
N VAL A 153 1.21 5.36 13.95
CA VAL A 153 2.39 5.10 13.11
C VAL A 153 1.97 4.50 11.76
N HIS A 154 1.08 3.52 11.76
CA HIS A 154 0.57 2.90 10.52
C HIS A 154 -0.12 3.93 9.61
N GLU A 155 -0.98 4.79 10.18
CA GLU A 155 -1.66 5.86 9.44
C GLU A 155 -0.69 6.96 8.97
N TRP A 156 0.39 7.23 9.70
CA TRP A 156 1.41 8.18 9.28
C TRP A 156 2.24 7.63 8.11
N LEU A 157 2.68 6.37 8.19
CA LEU A 157 3.45 5.71 7.12
C LEU A 157 2.67 5.61 5.80
N PHE A 158 1.35 5.50 5.85
CA PHE A 158 0.49 5.58 4.67
C PHE A 158 0.78 6.84 3.82
N ASN A 159 1.06 8.00 4.45
CA ASN A 159 1.35 9.22 3.71
C ASN A 159 2.68 9.11 2.93
N LEU A 160 3.67 8.41 3.48
CA LEU A 160 4.93 8.14 2.77
C LEU A 160 4.72 7.22 1.58
N VAL A 161 3.88 6.18 1.72
CA VAL A 161 3.53 5.28 0.60
C VAL A 161 2.81 6.05 -0.49
N LEU A 162 1.83 6.88 -0.13
CA LEU A 162 1.09 7.71 -1.07
C LEU A 162 2.03 8.65 -1.85
N LEU A 163 2.92 9.36 -1.16
CA LEU A 163 3.92 10.22 -1.79
C LEU A 163 4.82 9.43 -2.74
N PHE A 164 5.34 8.27 -2.30
CA PHE A 164 6.19 7.43 -3.13
C PHE A 164 5.47 6.96 -4.40
N VAL A 165 4.22 6.52 -4.31
CA VAL A 165 3.45 6.05 -5.48
C VAL A 165 3.29 7.16 -6.50
N VAL A 166 2.92 8.38 -6.08
CA VAL A 166 2.78 9.54 -6.97
C VAL A 166 4.13 9.87 -7.64
N LEU A 167 5.21 9.95 -6.86
CA LEU A 167 6.55 10.24 -7.38
C LEU A 167 7.06 9.13 -8.31
N HIS A 168 6.79 7.87 -7.99
CA HIS A 168 7.21 6.72 -8.79
C HIS A 168 6.51 6.73 -10.15
N VAL A 169 5.17 6.87 -10.18
CA VAL A 169 4.41 6.91 -11.42
C VAL A 169 4.83 8.11 -12.26
N THR A 170 4.93 9.30 -11.65
CA THR A 170 5.38 10.52 -12.36
C THR A 170 6.79 10.34 -12.92
N GLY A 171 7.71 9.77 -12.13
CA GLY A 171 9.08 9.50 -12.56
C GLY A 171 9.16 8.52 -13.74
N VAL A 172 8.33 7.47 -13.74
CA VAL A 172 8.24 6.51 -14.84
C VAL A 172 7.69 7.18 -16.10
N VAL A 173 6.63 7.99 -16.00
CA VAL A 173 6.07 8.71 -17.16
C VAL A 173 7.08 9.72 -17.76
N ILE A 174 7.82 10.45 -16.91
CA ILE A 174 8.87 11.36 -17.37
C ILE A 174 10.00 10.60 -18.05
N ALA A 175 10.43 9.46 -17.50
CA ALA A 175 11.51 8.66 -18.07
C ALA A 175 11.12 8.03 -19.42
N GLU A 176 9.88 7.56 -19.55
CA GLU A 176 9.32 7.02 -20.80
C GLU A 176 9.30 8.07 -21.93
N THR A 177 9.08 9.35 -21.59
CA THR A 177 9.00 10.45 -22.57
C THR A 177 10.36 11.10 -22.89
N ARG A 178 11.43 10.65 -22.23
CA ARG A 178 12.79 11.22 -22.37
C ARG A 178 13.81 10.13 -22.72
N ASP A 179 14.78 9.92 -21.83
CA ASP A 179 16.02 9.19 -22.11
C ASP A 179 15.88 7.67 -21.89
N GLU A 180 14.74 7.20 -21.37
CA GLU A 180 14.46 5.79 -21.09
C GLU A 180 13.15 5.34 -21.76
N ALA A 181 12.95 5.67 -23.03
CA ALA A 181 11.77 5.23 -23.80
C ALA A 181 11.67 3.69 -23.83
N GLY A 182 10.44 3.17 -23.63
CA GLY A 182 10.15 1.74 -23.60
C GLY A 182 10.26 1.07 -22.22
N ILE A 183 10.53 1.80 -21.13
CA ILE A 183 10.63 1.22 -19.78
C ILE A 183 9.31 0.60 -19.30
N ILE A 184 8.17 1.20 -19.64
CA ILE A 184 6.85 0.64 -19.31
C ILE A 184 6.63 -0.66 -20.09
N SER A 185 6.91 -0.63 -21.40
CA SER A 185 6.80 -1.82 -22.25
C SER A 185 7.74 -2.94 -21.78
N ASP A 186 8.95 -2.61 -21.36
CA ASP A 186 9.91 -3.55 -20.79
C ASP A 186 9.41 -4.18 -19.48
N MET A 187 8.68 -3.43 -18.65
CA MET A 187 8.06 -3.96 -17.43
C MET A 187 6.83 -4.84 -17.72
N ILE A 188 6.14 -4.64 -18.84
CA ILE A 188 4.96 -5.44 -19.23
C ILE A 188 5.38 -6.69 -20.01
N HIS A 189 6.17 -6.53 -21.06
CA HIS A 189 6.50 -7.58 -22.04
C HIS A 189 7.86 -8.22 -21.81
N GLY A 190 8.78 -7.55 -21.10
CA GLY A 190 10.12 -8.06 -20.81
C GLY A 190 10.93 -8.24 -22.08
N LYS A 191 11.23 -7.13 -22.75
CA LYS A 191 11.95 -7.01 -24.04
C LYS A 191 11.66 -8.15 -25.03
N ASN A 192 10.80 -7.88 -26.01
CA ASN A 192 10.81 -8.62 -27.28
C ASN A 192 12.05 -8.22 -28.08
N MET A 193 12.68 -9.21 -28.71
CA MET A 193 13.80 -9.00 -29.61
C MET A 193 13.33 -8.19 -30.83
N ALA A 194 13.97 -7.06 -31.03
CA ALA A 194 14.44 -6.60 -32.33
C ALA A 194 15.95 -6.31 -32.15
#